data_AF-A0A0R0HH54-F1
#
_entry.id   AF-A0A0R0HH54-F1
#
_cell.length_a   1.000
_cell.length_b   1.000
_cell.length_c   1.000
_cell.angle_alpha   90.00
_cell.angle_beta   90.00
_cell.angle_gamma   90.00
#
_symmetry.space_group_name_H-M   'P 1'
#
loop_
_entity.id
_entity.type
_entity.pdbx_description
1 polymer ?
#
loop_
_entity_poly.entity_id
_entity_poly.type
_entity_poly.pdbx_seq_one_letter_code
_entity_poly.pdbx_strand_id
1 'polypeptide(L)'
;MHILDSYNMLCLIDGKLLNRRENYDEKVPTELKKAIMQARMDKKLTQSQLAQLINKKPQVIQEYESGKAILNQHIIGKLGKVLGAKLRDKK
;
A
#
# COMPACT_ATOMS: atom_id res chain seq x y z
N MET A 1 -7.90 -39.41 8.40
CA MET A 1 -7.40 -38.88 7.12
C MET A 1 -8.22 -37.64 6.76
N HIS A 2 -7.87 -36.49 7.33
CA HIS A 2 -8.48 -35.20 7.00
C HIS A 2 -7.40 -34.32 6.39
N ILE A 3 -7.65 -33.94 5.15
CA ILE A 3 -6.84 -33.07 4.31
C ILE A 3 -6.93 -31.67 4.94
N LEU A 4 -5.85 -31.19 5.53
CA LEU A 4 -5.73 -29.81 6.00
C LEU A 4 -4.84 -29.07 4.99
N ASP A 5 -5.51 -28.42 4.05
CA ASP A 5 -4.88 -27.55 3.05
C ASP A 5 -4.15 -26.39 3.75
N SER A 6 -2.83 -26.50 3.79
CA SER A 6 -1.76 -25.54 3.48
C SER A 6 -1.84 -24.04 3.85
N TYR A 7 -2.94 -23.44 4.34
CA TYR A 7 -3.03 -21.97 4.42
C TYR A 7 -3.99 -21.41 5.48
N ASN A 8 -4.14 -22.01 6.68
CA ASN A 8 -4.83 -21.29 7.77
C ASN A 8 -4.56 -21.83 9.18
N MET A 9 -3.39 -21.57 9.73
CA MET A 9 -3.12 -21.79 11.16
C MET A 9 -3.86 -20.71 11.98
N LEU A 10 -5.14 -20.94 12.25
CA LEU A 10 -5.95 -20.17 13.20
C LEU A 10 -5.50 -20.52 14.62
N CYS A 11 -4.61 -19.73 15.23
CA CYS A 11 -4.42 -19.75 16.68
C CYS A 11 -5.51 -18.89 17.33
N LEU A 12 -6.46 -19.55 17.98
CA LEU A 12 -7.39 -18.93 18.94
C LEU A 12 -6.62 -18.66 20.24
N ILE A 13 -6.39 -17.39 20.56
CA ILE A 13 -5.93 -16.96 21.90
C ILE A 13 -6.91 -15.85 22.35
N ASP A 14 -7.53 -16.03 23.51
CA ASP A 14 -8.38 -15.06 24.22
C ASP A 14 -9.72 -14.64 23.60
N GLY A 15 -10.43 -15.53 22.88
CA GLY A 15 -11.87 -15.37 22.61
C GLY A 15 -12.27 -14.12 21.81
N LYS A 16 -11.31 -13.41 21.23
CA LYS A 16 -11.51 -12.24 20.37
C LYS A 16 -11.12 -12.63 18.95
N LEU A 17 -12.03 -12.40 18.00
CA LEU A 17 -11.75 -12.45 16.57
C LEU A 17 -10.75 -11.33 16.21
N LEU A 18 -9.47 -11.55 16.47
CA LEU A 18 -8.42 -10.71 15.91
C LEU A 18 -8.33 -11.11 14.44
N ASN A 19 -8.90 -10.29 13.56
CA ASN A 19 -8.52 -10.31 12.16
C ASN A 19 -6.99 -10.25 12.11
N ARG A 20 -6.36 -11.37 11.73
CA ARG A 20 -4.92 -11.51 11.48
C ARG A 20 -4.54 -10.67 10.24
N ARG A 21 -4.69 -9.35 10.33
CA ARG A 21 -3.78 -8.45 9.63
C ARG A 21 -2.71 -8.13 10.66
N GLU A 22 -1.64 -8.90 10.63
CA GLU A 22 -0.37 -8.39 11.14
C GLU A 22 -0.01 -7.18 10.26
N ASN A 23 -0.54 -6.01 10.62
CA ASN A 23 0.03 -4.76 10.18
C ASN A 23 1.27 -4.56 11.05
N TYR A 24 2.33 -5.32 10.75
CA TYR A 24 3.66 -4.83 11.06
C TYR A 24 3.71 -3.42 10.46
N ASP A 25 4.25 -2.45 11.18
CA ASP A 25 4.54 -1.10 10.68
C ASP A 25 5.60 -1.17 9.55
N GLU A 26 5.24 -1.86 8.47
CA GLU A 26 6.08 -2.13 7.34
C GLU A 26 6.17 -0.82 6.57
N LYS A 27 7.40 -0.32 6.48
CA LYS A 27 7.72 0.76 5.56
C LYS A 27 7.25 0.40 4.16
N VAL A 28 6.96 1.41 3.35
CA VAL A 28 6.56 1.22 1.95
C VAL A 28 7.56 0.29 1.24
N PRO A 29 7.12 -0.89 0.74
CA PRO A 29 8.03 -1.84 0.09
C PRO A 29 8.61 -1.23 -1.19
N THR A 30 9.81 -1.69 -1.57
CA THR A 30 10.54 -1.14 -2.71
C THR A 30 9.74 -1.16 -4.01
N GLU A 31 8.92 -2.19 -4.21
CA GLU A 31 8.07 -2.31 -5.40
C GLU A 31 6.93 -1.28 -5.40
N LEU A 32 6.35 -0.97 -4.23
CA LEU A 32 5.29 0.02 -4.13
C LEU A 32 5.81 1.43 -4.39
N LYS A 33 6.98 1.82 -3.84
CA LYS A 33 7.55 3.14 -4.12
C LYS A 33 7.89 3.32 -5.60
N LYS A 34 8.45 2.29 -6.25
CA LYS A 34 8.72 2.29 -7.70
C LYS A 34 7.43 2.43 -8.50
N ALA A 35 6.40 1.68 -8.14
CA ALA A 35 5.11 1.73 -8.83
C ALA A 35 4.43 3.10 -8.68
N ILE A 36 4.49 3.73 -7.51
CA ILE A 36 3.99 5.10 -7.29
C ILE A 36 4.77 6.10 -8.16
N MET A 37 6.11 6.03 -8.16
CA MET A 37 6.95 6.89 -8.98
C MET A 37 6.66 6.73 -10.47
N GLN A 38 6.60 5.49 -10.96
CA GLN A 38 6.32 5.20 -12.36
C GLN A 38 4.96 5.72 -12.77
N ALA A 39 3.91 5.40 -12.00
CA ALA A 39 2.57 5.85 -12.33
C ALA A 39 2.42 7.38 -12.22
N ARG A 40 3.18 8.04 -11.33
CA ARG A 40 3.27 9.50 -11.29
C ARG A 40 3.89 10.07 -12.57
N MET A 41 4.98 9.46 -13.04
CA MET A 41 5.64 9.86 -14.30
C MET A 41 4.75 9.62 -15.51
N ASP A 42 4.05 8.49 -15.57
CA ASP A 42 3.11 8.14 -16.66
C ASP A 42 1.97 9.15 -16.77
N LYS A 43 1.46 9.62 -15.62
CA LYS A 43 0.43 10.67 -15.53
C LYS A 43 0.98 12.08 -15.71
N LYS A 44 2.30 12.26 -15.84
CA LYS A 44 3.00 13.55 -15.90
C LYS A 44 2.62 14.49 -14.74
N LEU A 45 2.40 13.93 -13.56
CA LEU A 45 2.05 14.68 -12.36
C LEU A 45 3.30 15.05 -11.56
N THR A 46 3.35 16.27 -11.05
CA THR A 46 4.31 16.63 -10.00
C THR A 46 3.90 16.01 -8.67
N GLN A 47 4.84 15.85 -7.73
CA GLN A 47 4.53 15.38 -6.37
C GLN A 47 3.47 16.27 -5.70
N SER A 48 3.50 17.58 -5.93
CA SER A 48 2.51 18.53 -5.41
C SER A 48 1.12 18.30 -6.00
N GLN A 49 1.02 18.14 -7.33
CA GLN A 49 -0.27 17.85 -7.98
C GLN A 49 -0.86 16.52 -7.50
N LEU A 50 -0.04 15.46 -7.42
CA LEU A 50 -0.49 14.18 -6.89
C LEU A 50 -0.99 14.30 -5.44
N ALA A 51 -0.26 15.05 -4.60
CA ALA A 51 -0.64 15.30 -3.22
C ALA A 51 -1.96 16.07 -3.10
N GLN A 52 -2.15 17.11 -3.93
CA GLN A 52 -3.40 17.86 -4.02
C GLN A 52 -4.58 16.95 -4.40
N LEU A 53 -4.40 16.07 -5.38
CA LEU A 53 -5.44 15.12 -5.82
C LEU A 53 -5.87 14.15 -4.70
N ILE A 54 -4.93 13.66 -3.88
CA ILE A 54 -5.26 12.79 -2.75
C ILE A 54 -5.60 13.54 -1.45
N ASN A 55 -5.60 14.88 -1.48
CA ASN A 55 -5.76 15.79 -0.34
C ASN A 55 -4.74 15.51 0.78
N LYS A 56 -3.45 15.48 0.42
CA LYS A 56 -2.31 15.33 1.33
C LYS A 56 -1.24 16.38 1.03
N LYS A 57 -0.27 16.49 1.93
CA LYS A 57 0.90 17.34 1.74
C LYS A 57 1.88 16.71 0.73
N PRO A 58 2.59 17.50 -0.08
CA PRO A 58 3.62 16.98 -1.01
C PRO A 58 4.68 16.11 -0.33
N GLN A 59 5.03 16.45 0.92
CA GLN A 59 5.95 15.68 1.75
C GLN A 59 5.51 14.21 1.94
N VAL A 60 4.20 13.96 2.05
CA VAL A 60 3.69 12.58 2.16
C VAL A 60 4.05 11.79 0.91
N ILE A 61 3.83 12.32 -0.29
CA ILE A 61 4.21 11.63 -1.54
C ILE A 61 5.72 11.36 -1.56
N GLN A 62 6.53 12.35 -1.19
CA GLN A 62 7.99 12.20 -1.12
C GLN A 62 8.43 11.09 -0.15
N GLU A 63 7.79 10.97 1.02
CA GLU A 63 8.07 9.90 1.98
C GLU A 63 7.67 8.52 1.43
N TYR A 64 6.59 8.43 0.66
CA TYR A 64 6.19 7.19 -0.02
C TYR A 64 7.16 6.81 -1.15
N GLU A 65 7.54 7.76 -2.01
CA GLU A 65 8.51 7.54 -3.10
C GLU A 65 9.93 7.22 -2.57
N SER A 66 10.31 7.77 -1.41
CA SER A 66 11.59 7.45 -0.76
C SER A 66 11.56 6.16 0.08
N GLY A 67 10.38 5.61 0.37
CA GLY A 67 10.21 4.45 1.25
C GLY A 67 10.34 4.75 2.74
N LYS A 68 10.29 6.02 3.14
CA LYS A 68 10.33 6.45 4.55
C LYS A 68 8.94 6.48 5.19
N ALA A 69 7.87 6.55 4.39
CA ALA A 69 6.51 6.62 4.88
C ALA A 69 6.05 5.31 5.53
N ILE A 70 5.17 5.46 6.52
CA ILE A 70 4.37 4.38 7.09
C ILE A 70 3.28 3.99 6.08
N LEU A 71 3.15 2.70 5.83
CA LEU A 71 2.21 2.13 4.87
C LEU A 71 0.76 2.33 5.33
N ASN A 72 0.11 3.38 4.84
CA ASN A 72 -1.29 3.66 5.16
C ASN A 72 -2.20 3.18 4.01
N GLN A 73 -3.03 2.17 4.31
CA GLN A 73 -3.96 1.59 3.34
C GLN A 73 -4.92 2.61 2.72
N HIS A 74 -5.31 3.65 3.46
CA HIS A 74 -6.15 4.72 2.94
C HIS A 74 -5.43 5.56 1.88
N ILE A 75 -4.15 5.89 2.11
CA ILE A 75 -3.35 6.65 1.14
C ILE A 75 -3.10 5.80 -0.10
N ILE A 76 -2.76 4.53 0.06
CA ILE A 76 -2.55 3.60 -1.05
C ILE A 76 -3.83 3.47 -1.89
N GLY A 77 -4.98 3.34 -1.25
CA GLY A 77 -6.28 3.30 -1.93
C GLY A 77 -6.55 4.57 -2.74
N LYS A 78 -6.24 5.75 -2.20
CA LYS A 78 -6.35 7.03 -2.94
C LYS A 78 -5.35 7.12 -4.10
N LEU A 79 -4.11 6.71 -3.87
CA LEU A 79 -3.06 6.70 -4.90
C LEU A 79 -3.44 5.77 -6.05
N GLY A 80 -3.92 4.56 -5.77
CA GLY A 80 -4.40 3.64 -6.80
C GLY A 80 -5.55 4.22 -7.63
N LYS A 81 -6.47 4.98 -6.99
CA LYS A 81 -7.56 5.67 -7.69
C LYS A 81 -7.06 6.79 -8.61
N VAL A 82 -6.16 7.64 -8.13
CA VAL A 82 -5.67 8.81 -8.88
C VAL A 82 -4.72 8.40 -9.99
N LEU A 83 -3.79 7.50 -9.68
CA LEU A 83 -2.78 7.06 -10.63
C LEU A 83 -3.39 6.14 -11.70
N GLY A 84 -4.54 5.53 -11.44
CA GLY A 84 -5.17 4.56 -12.35
C GLY A 84 -4.33 3.30 -12.56
N ALA A 85 -3.18 3.21 -11.89
CA ALA A 85 -2.39 2.01 -11.81
C ALA A 85 -3.13 1.07 -10.87
N LYS A 86 -3.67 -0.03 -11.41
CA LYS A 86 -3.67 -1.25 -10.63
C LYS A 86 -2.21 -1.49 -10.26
N LEU A 87 -1.81 -1.14 -9.04
CA LEU A 87 -0.49 -1.45 -8.47
C LEU A 87 -0.29 -2.98 -8.29
N ARG A 88 -0.94 -3.79 -9.15
CA ARG A 88 -1.08 -5.24 -9.13
C ARG A 88 -0.91 -5.89 -10.50
N ASP A 89 -0.71 -5.16 -11.60
CA ASP A 89 -0.51 -5.81 -12.90
C ASP A 89 0.95 -6.28 -13.05
N LYS A 90 1.24 -7.47 -12.50
CA LYS A 90 2.26 -8.37 -13.07
C LYS A 90 1.71 -8.85 -14.41
N LYS A 91 2.37 -8.49 -15.51
CA LYS A 91 2.35 -9.32 -16.72
C LYS A 91 3.41 -10.41 -16.58
#